data_AF-A0A960F9S1-F1
#
_entry.id   AF-A0A960F9S1-F1
#
_cell.length_a   1.000
_cell.length_b   1.000
_cell.length_c   1.000
_cell.angle_alpha   90.00
_cell.angle_beta   90.00
_cell.angle_gamma   90.00
#
_symmetry.space_group_name_H-M   'P 1'
#
loop_
_entity.id
_entity.type
_entity.pdbx_description
1 polymer ?
#
loop_
_entity_poly.entity_id
_entity_poly.type
_entity_poly.pdbx_seq_one_letter_code
_entity_poly.pdbx_strand_id
1 'polypeptide(L)'
;MWVDTRTTQRRRARRIRRSLVAMFVSGLVVLAGLPGVAYADAESPIVLGAGETATSELVARVPGDALSLDVMLVIDVTGSQSESLTAIRQRLLEAVRIADGSLSLRVGVATVGDYPVYPFGTASDQPYRLVQQLTGDASVWSAALDGLRVRLGGGDAPEAQLAAVYQAITGTGQAPYVAPGQGAAFADDATKVVVVSADSPVHEGGEVYCGSSTSCVTYPGPTSLQVQQAADDAGVAIVGLVDAGSDLGLAQLAFATGGAIRGPSLSGPAADPLQANLRADAVSIAPRV
;
A
#
# COMPACT_ATOMS: atom_id res chain seq x y z
N MET A 1 -44.63 1.75 -20.73
CA MET A 1 -44.30 3.17 -20.56
C MET A 1 -42.79 3.24 -20.36
N TRP A 2 -42.06 3.71 -21.38
CA TRP A 2 -40.60 3.77 -21.40
C TRP A 2 -40.12 4.94 -20.52
N VAL A 3 -39.23 4.65 -19.56
CA VAL A 3 -38.48 5.68 -18.82
C VAL A 3 -37.01 5.28 -18.84
N ASP A 4 -36.20 6.21 -19.32
CA ASP A 4 -34.75 6.17 -19.56
C ASP A 4 -33.96 6.07 -18.24
N THR A 5 -33.03 5.11 -18.14
CA THR A 5 -32.28 4.75 -16.92
C THR A 5 -30.78 5.07 -16.99
N ARG A 6 -30.39 6.16 -17.65
CA ARG A 6 -28.97 6.55 -17.77
C ARG A 6 -28.34 7.34 -16.62
N THR A 7 -28.95 7.45 -15.43
CA THR A 7 -28.43 8.36 -14.38
C THR A 7 -28.20 7.78 -12.98
N THR A 8 -28.42 6.49 -12.75
CA THR A 8 -28.25 5.90 -11.40
C THR A 8 -27.23 4.76 -11.29
N GLN A 9 -26.41 4.56 -12.32
CA GLN A 9 -25.40 3.50 -12.38
C GLN A 9 -24.10 3.73 -11.58
N ARG A 10 -23.94 4.83 -10.84
CA ARG A 10 -22.63 5.19 -10.25
C ARG A 10 -22.47 5.05 -8.72
N ARG A 11 -23.41 4.44 -7.97
CA ARG A 11 -23.34 4.49 -6.48
C ARG A 11 -23.45 3.18 -5.70
N ARG A 12 -23.33 1.98 -6.29
CA ARG A 12 -23.58 0.72 -5.56
C ARG A 12 -22.51 -0.38 -5.67
N ALA A 13 -21.24 -0.03 -5.88
CA ALA A 13 -20.13 -1.00 -5.94
C ALA A 13 -19.36 -1.21 -4.61
N ARG A 14 -19.90 -0.84 -3.44
CA ARG A 14 -19.10 -0.70 -2.19
C ARG A 14 -19.42 -1.63 -1.00
N ARG A 15 -20.25 -2.66 -1.13
CA ARG A 15 -20.44 -3.62 -0.02
C ARG A 15 -20.53 -5.04 -0.56
N ILE A 16 -19.51 -5.83 -0.27
CA ILE A 16 -19.47 -7.24 0.17
C ILE A 16 -18.05 -7.75 -0.15
N ARG A 17 -17.15 -7.70 0.85
CA ARG A 17 -15.71 -8.04 0.77
C ARG A 17 -15.28 -9.03 1.88
N ARG A 18 -16.08 -10.04 2.22
CA ARG A 18 -15.70 -11.02 3.26
C ARG A 18 -16.16 -12.43 2.90
N SER A 19 -15.20 -13.26 2.49
CA SER A 19 -14.90 -14.58 3.08
C SER A 19 -14.01 -15.44 2.17
N LEU A 20 -13.05 -16.14 2.80
CA LEU A 20 -12.12 -17.17 2.31
C LEU A 20 -10.69 -16.75 1.88
N VAL A 21 -9.83 -16.47 2.87
CA VAL A 21 -8.43 -16.96 2.94
C VAL A 21 -8.10 -17.17 4.42
N ALA A 22 -8.49 -18.32 4.98
CA ALA A 22 -8.34 -18.64 6.41
C ALA A 22 -7.16 -19.58 6.72
N MET A 23 -6.17 -19.72 5.84
CA MET A 23 -4.94 -20.47 6.12
C MET A 23 -3.67 -19.77 5.60
N PHE A 24 -3.47 -18.52 6.06
CA PHE A 24 -2.15 -17.87 6.18
C PHE A 24 -2.04 -17.36 7.62
N VAL A 25 -2.09 -18.31 8.56
CA VAL A 25 -2.17 -18.07 10.01
C VAL A 25 -0.90 -17.36 10.49
N SER A 26 -1.08 -16.08 10.86
CA SER A 26 -0.25 -15.24 11.74
C SER A 26 0.91 -14.40 11.17
N GLY A 27 1.27 -14.48 9.88
CA GLY A 27 2.44 -13.72 9.36
C GLY A 27 2.12 -12.43 8.60
N LEU A 28 1.24 -12.49 7.61
CA LEU A 28 0.94 -11.37 6.73
C LEU A 28 -0.43 -11.60 6.07
N VAL A 29 -1.52 -11.45 6.83
CA VAL A 29 -2.86 -11.46 6.22
C VAL A 29 -3.04 -10.13 5.48
N VAL A 30 -2.66 -10.13 4.20
CA VAL A 30 -3.09 -9.13 3.21
C VAL A 30 -4.40 -9.66 2.63
N LEU A 31 -5.52 -9.04 3.00
CA LEU A 31 -6.80 -9.27 2.34
C LEU A 31 -6.84 -8.46 1.02
N ALA A 32 -5.83 -8.67 0.16
CA ALA A 32 -5.85 -8.10 -1.19
C ALA A 32 -6.99 -8.78 -1.95
N GLY A 33 -7.90 -7.96 -2.49
CA GLY A 33 -8.87 -8.44 -3.47
C GLY A 33 -8.10 -8.90 -4.70
N LEU A 34 -7.91 -10.22 -4.84
CA LEU A 34 -7.19 -10.84 -5.93
C LEU A 34 -7.82 -10.43 -7.28
N PRO A 35 -7.10 -9.71 -8.17
CA PRO A 35 -7.51 -9.65 -9.57
C PRO A 35 -7.34 -11.06 -10.16
N GLY A 36 -8.42 -11.65 -10.68
CA GLY A 36 -8.41 -13.01 -11.23
C GLY A 36 -9.53 -13.94 -10.73
N VAL A 37 -10.36 -13.51 -9.78
CA VAL A 37 -11.59 -14.23 -9.46
C VAL A 37 -12.60 -13.98 -10.60
N ALA A 38 -12.65 -14.89 -11.56
CA ALA A 38 -13.77 -14.98 -12.48
C ALA A 38 -15.01 -15.41 -11.67
N TYR A 39 -15.97 -14.51 -11.54
CA TYR A 39 -17.30 -14.89 -11.08
C TYR A 39 -17.96 -15.69 -12.20
N ALA A 40 -18.31 -16.94 -11.93
CA ALA A 40 -19.19 -17.69 -12.83
C ALA A 40 -20.49 -16.89 -13.01
N ASP A 41 -20.96 -16.86 -14.26
CA ASP A 41 -22.05 -16.07 -14.83
C ASP A 41 -23.06 -15.45 -13.85
N ALA A 42 -23.40 -14.18 -14.11
CA ALA A 42 -24.52 -13.50 -13.48
C ALA A 42 -25.82 -14.29 -13.74
N GLU A 43 -26.23 -15.11 -12.77
CA GLU A 43 -27.55 -15.71 -12.77
C GLU A 43 -28.63 -14.61 -12.75
N SER A 44 -29.75 -14.94 -13.41
CA SER A 44 -30.95 -14.13 -13.63
C SER A 44 -31.28 -13.12 -12.51
N PRO A 45 -31.85 -11.94 -12.84
CA PRO A 45 -32.22 -10.96 -11.83
C PRO A 45 -33.19 -11.58 -10.80
N ILE A 46 -32.77 -11.60 -9.54
CA ILE A 46 -33.62 -11.99 -8.41
C ILE A 46 -34.67 -10.88 -8.21
N VAL A 47 -35.93 -11.19 -8.48
CA VAL A 47 -37.06 -10.30 -8.22
C VAL A 47 -37.66 -10.66 -6.86
N LEU A 48 -37.68 -9.70 -5.93
CA LEU A 48 -38.27 -9.85 -4.60
C LEU A 48 -39.49 -8.94 -4.42
N GLY A 49 -40.54 -9.46 -3.80
CA GLY A 49 -41.67 -8.70 -3.29
C GLY A 49 -41.37 -7.96 -1.98
N ALA A 50 -42.30 -7.11 -1.54
CA ALA A 50 -42.18 -6.40 -0.27
C ALA A 50 -42.25 -7.38 0.92
N GLY A 51 -41.20 -7.40 1.74
CA GLY A 51 -41.07 -8.31 2.89
C GLY A 51 -40.41 -9.65 2.58
N GLU A 52 -40.04 -9.90 1.32
CA GLU A 52 -39.32 -11.12 0.94
C GLU A 52 -37.80 -10.97 1.08
N THR A 53 -37.15 -12.10 1.35
CA THR A 53 -35.70 -12.23 1.34
C THR A 53 -35.32 -13.39 0.43
N ALA A 54 -34.26 -13.20 -0.35
CA ALA A 54 -33.59 -14.28 -1.07
C ALA A 54 -32.15 -14.38 -0.59
N THR A 55 -31.65 -15.62 -0.59
CA THR A 55 -30.26 -15.95 -0.36
C THR A 55 -29.70 -16.48 -1.69
N SER A 56 -28.61 -15.89 -2.16
CA SER A 56 -27.86 -16.39 -3.31
C SER A 56 -26.49 -16.84 -2.81
N GLU A 57 -26.06 -18.03 -3.23
CA GLU A 57 -24.72 -18.51 -2.98
C GLU A 57 -23.78 -18.03 -4.08
N LEU A 58 -22.74 -17.29 -3.69
CA LEU A 58 -21.66 -16.90 -4.58
C LEU A 58 -20.53 -17.92 -4.45
N VAL A 59 -20.35 -18.76 -5.46
CA VAL A 59 -19.22 -19.69 -5.50
C VAL A 59 -18.03 -19.00 -6.15
N ALA A 60 -17.11 -18.49 -5.33
CA ALA A 60 -15.81 -18.05 -5.81
C ALA A 60 -14.91 -19.28 -6.03
N ARG A 61 -14.47 -19.49 -7.28
CA ARG A 61 -13.41 -20.48 -7.56
C ARG A 61 -12.08 -19.75 -7.61
N VAL A 62 -11.15 -20.17 -6.76
CA VAL A 62 -9.73 -19.84 -6.93
C VAL A 62 -9.20 -20.80 -8.00
N PRO A 63 -8.73 -20.31 -9.17
CA PRO A 63 -8.15 -21.18 -10.18
C PRO A 63 -7.02 -22.02 -9.58
N GLY A 64 -6.95 -23.30 -9.96
CA GLY A 64 -5.94 -24.24 -9.48
C GLY A 64 -4.55 -24.07 -10.11
N ASP A 65 -4.35 -23.00 -10.87
CA ASP A 65 -3.06 -22.65 -11.45
C ASP A 65 -2.16 -22.04 -10.35
N ALA A 66 -0.85 -22.26 -10.44
CA ALA A 66 0.11 -21.72 -9.48
C ALA A 66 -0.12 -20.21 -9.33
N LEU A 67 -0.49 -19.77 -8.13
CA LEU A 67 -0.71 -18.36 -7.84
C LEU A 67 0.63 -17.63 -8.04
N SER A 68 0.67 -16.62 -8.91
CA SER A 68 1.85 -15.75 -9.02
C SER A 68 1.66 -14.54 -8.11
N LEU A 69 2.69 -14.23 -7.34
CA LEU A 69 2.73 -13.08 -6.45
C LEU A 69 4.00 -12.28 -6.72
N ASP A 70 3.80 -11.00 -7.02
CA ASP A 70 4.86 -10.03 -7.10
C ASP A 70 4.83 -9.11 -5.88
N VAL A 71 5.96 -9.02 -5.19
CA VAL A 71 6.13 -8.17 -4.01
C VAL A 71 7.24 -7.16 -4.26
N MET A 72 6.87 -5.89 -4.30
CA MET A 72 7.84 -4.80 -4.31
C MET A 72 8.02 -4.24 -2.90
N LEU A 73 9.21 -4.40 -2.34
CA LEU A 73 9.58 -3.86 -1.03
C LEU A 73 10.10 -2.43 -1.21
N VAL A 74 9.45 -1.47 -0.56
CA VAL A 74 9.86 -0.06 -0.49
C VAL A 74 10.28 0.24 0.94
N ILE A 75 11.58 0.36 1.15
CA ILE A 75 12.18 0.43 2.49
C ILE A 75 12.68 1.85 2.75
N ASP A 76 12.16 2.48 3.79
CA ASP A 76 12.72 3.71 4.32
C ASP A 76 14.11 3.42 4.91
N VAL A 77 15.09 4.20 4.46
CA VAL A 77 16.49 4.11 4.86
C VAL A 77 16.98 5.38 5.55
N THR A 78 16.09 6.25 6.01
CA THR A 78 16.44 7.46 6.77
C THR A 78 17.05 7.12 8.14
N GLY A 79 17.62 8.14 8.81
CA GLY A 79 18.42 7.94 10.02
C GLY A 79 17.69 7.25 11.18
N SER A 80 16.38 7.46 11.29
CA SER A 80 15.52 6.86 12.33
C SER A 80 15.44 5.34 12.21
N GLN A 81 15.62 4.79 11.01
CA GLN A 81 15.46 3.37 10.70
C GLN A 81 16.67 2.48 11.07
N SER A 82 17.68 3.02 11.76
CA SER A 82 18.92 2.29 12.09
C SER A 82 18.71 1.04 12.94
N GLU A 83 17.78 1.05 13.89
CA GLU A 83 17.40 -0.12 14.68
C GLU A 83 16.36 -0.99 13.96
N SER A 84 15.46 -0.36 13.21
CA SER A 84 14.34 -1.00 12.51
C SER A 84 14.77 -1.85 11.32
N LEU A 85 15.79 -1.45 10.55
CA LEU A 85 16.18 -2.11 9.30
C LEU A 85 16.58 -3.58 9.50
N THR A 86 17.21 -3.90 10.64
CA THR A 86 17.58 -5.28 10.98
C THR A 86 16.34 -6.13 11.32
N ALA A 87 15.39 -5.57 12.08
CA ALA A 87 14.16 -6.26 12.46
C ALA A 87 13.23 -6.46 11.25
N ILE A 88 13.12 -5.45 10.39
CA ILE A 88 12.36 -5.49 9.14
C ILE A 88 12.90 -6.58 8.22
N ARG A 89 14.23 -6.66 8.07
CA ARG A 89 14.88 -7.67 7.21
C ARG A 89 14.55 -9.10 7.64
N GLN A 90 14.70 -9.41 8.92
CA GLN A 90 14.43 -10.75 9.45
C GLN A 90 12.95 -11.15 9.24
N ARG A 91 12.03 -10.21 9.46
CA ARG A 91 10.59 -10.45 9.33
C ARG A 91 10.12 -10.57 7.88
N LEU A 92 10.68 -9.76 6.97
CA LEU A 92 10.39 -9.87 5.53
C LEU A 92 10.89 -11.19 4.95
N LEU A 93 12.07 -11.65 5.37
CA LEU A 93 12.60 -12.97 5.02
C LEU A 93 11.69 -14.10 5.53
N GLU A 94 11.18 -14.00 6.74
CA GLU A 94 10.26 -14.98 7.32
C GLU A 94 8.91 -15.02 6.60
N ALA A 95 8.29 -13.86 6.36
CA ALA A 95 7.01 -13.77 5.64
C ALA A 95 7.10 -14.35 4.22
N VAL A 96 8.23 -14.13 3.53
CA VAL A 96 8.49 -14.67 2.18
C VAL A 96 8.74 -16.17 2.20
N ARG A 97 9.45 -16.72 3.21
CA ARG A 97 9.74 -18.16 3.31
C ARG A 97 8.52 -19.04 3.57
N ILE A 98 7.43 -18.47 4.08
CA ILE A 98 6.18 -19.21 4.35
C ILE A 98 5.39 -19.48 3.04
N ALA A 99 5.76 -18.84 1.92
CA ALA A 99 5.23 -19.19 0.61
C ALA A 99 5.67 -20.62 0.23
N ASP A 100 4.75 -21.58 0.42
CA ASP A 100 4.88 -22.96 -0.06
C ASP A 100 5.09 -23.00 -1.59
N GLY A 101 5.68 -24.07 -2.11
CA GLY A 101 6.07 -24.23 -3.52
C GLY A 101 4.93 -24.21 -4.54
N SER A 102 3.70 -23.94 -4.09
CA SER A 102 2.52 -23.65 -4.90
C SER A 102 2.42 -22.19 -5.37
N LEU A 103 3.28 -21.30 -4.84
CA LEU A 103 3.31 -19.88 -5.19
C LEU A 103 4.55 -19.53 -6.05
N SER A 104 4.33 -18.95 -7.22
CA SER A 104 5.41 -18.31 -8.00
C SER A 104 5.65 -16.90 -7.46
N LEU A 105 6.60 -16.77 -6.53
CA LEU A 105 6.92 -15.51 -5.89
C LEU A 105 8.06 -14.79 -6.62
N ARG A 106 7.88 -13.50 -6.93
CA ARG A 106 8.97 -12.59 -7.28
C ARG A 106 9.05 -11.44 -6.29
N VAL A 107 10.25 -11.10 -5.87
CA VAL A 107 10.51 -10.02 -4.92
C VAL A 107 11.48 -9.01 -5.52
N GLY A 108 11.18 -7.73 -5.31
CA GLY A 108 12.00 -6.58 -5.71
C GLY A 108 12.21 -5.67 -4.51
N VAL A 109 13.27 -4.85 -4.57
CA VAL A 109 13.68 -3.97 -3.47
C VAL A 109 13.93 -2.57 -4.01
N ALA A 110 13.36 -1.58 -3.34
CA ALA A 110 13.63 -0.15 -3.52
C ALA A 110 13.80 0.52 -2.16
N THR A 111 14.43 1.69 -2.19
CA THR A 111 14.63 2.54 -1.02
C THR A 111 13.90 3.86 -1.18
N VAL A 112 13.45 4.41 -0.06
CA VAL A 112 12.90 5.77 0.06
C VAL A 112 13.67 6.56 1.12
N GLY A 113 13.80 7.86 0.89
CA GLY A 113 14.13 8.88 1.87
C GLY A 113 13.29 10.09 1.54
N ASP A 114 13.91 11.27 1.35
CA ASP A 114 13.17 12.46 0.92
C ASP A 114 13.64 13.05 -0.44
N TYR A 115 13.04 14.16 -0.85
CA TYR A 115 13.53 14.99 -1.94
C TYR A 115 14.76 15.79 -1.51
N PRO A 116 15.75 15.98 -2.42
CA PRO A 116 16.91 16.82 -2.17
C PRO A 116 16.57 18.32 -2.30
N VAL A 117 15.58 18.77 -1.53
CA VAL A 117 15.01 20.12 -1.58
C VAL A 117 14.88 20.62 -0.15
N TYR A 118 15.58 21.72 0.18
CA TYR A 118 15.42 22.36 1.48
C TYR A 118 14.02 22.99 1.63
N PRO A 119 13.34 22.83 2.77
CA PRO A 119 13.83 22.24 4.03
C PRO A 119 13.62 20.73 4.17
N PHE A 120 12.91 20.10 3.24
CA PHE A 120 12.45 18.70 3.33
C PHE A 120 13.63 17.72 3.42
N GLY A 121 14.63 17.91 2.57
CA GLY A 121 15.82 17.06 2.57
C GLY A 121 17.11 17.77 2.20
N THR A 122 18.14 16.95 2.12
CA THR A 122 19.52 17.30 1.83
C THR A 122 19.93 16.85 0.44
N ALA A 123 21.05 17.36 -0.10
CA ALA A 123 21.47 17.06 -1.47
C ALA A 123 21.74 15.56 -1.76
N SER A 124 21.93 14.73 -0.73
CA SER A 124 22.10 13.28 -0.86
C SER A 124 20.79 12.49 -0.85
N ASP A 125 19.66 13.14 -0.54
CA ASP A 125 18.37 12.49 -0.45
C ASP A 125 17.85 12.08 -1.83
N GLN A 126 17.16 10.94 -1.84
CA GLN A 126 16.58 10.36 -3.04
C GLN A 126 15.15 9.92 -2.70
N PRO A 127 14.13 10.53 -3.33
CA PRO A 127 12.74 10.23 -2.99
C PRO A 127 12.35 8.83 -3.45
N TYR A 128 13.13 8.25 -4.37
CA TYR A 128 13.01 6.87 -4.79
C TYR A 128 14.32 6.37 -5.39
N ARG A 129 14.68 5.12 -5.09
CA ARG A 129 15.68 4.39 -5.84
C ARG A 129 15.34 2.91 -5.90
N LEU A 130 15.18 2.38 -7.11
CA LEU A 130 15.16 0.94 -7.34
C LEU A 130 16.54 0.34 -7.01
N VAL A 131 16.59 -0.65 -6.12
CA VAL A 131 17.81 -1.38 -5.74
C VAL A 131 17.94 -2.66 -6.56
N GLN A 132 16.84 -3.40 -6.70
CA GLN A 132 16.79 -4.67 -7.39
C GLN A 132 15.39 -4.93 -7.96
N GLN A 133 15.34 -5.25 -9.26
CA GLN A 133 14.12 -5.56 -10.00
C GLN A 133 13.53 -6.91 -9.59
N LEU A 134 12.20 -7.03 -9.49
CA LEU A 134 11.48 -8.29 -9.21
C LEU A 134 12.17 -9.54 -9.78
N THR A 135 12.52 -10.48 -8.90
CA THR A 135 13.12 -11.77 -9.26
C THR A 135 12.56 -12.89 -8.39
N GLY A 136 12.47 -14.10 -8.97
CA GLY A 136 12.16 -15.31 -8.21
C GLY A 136 13.37 -15.92 -7.48
N ASP A 137 14.57 -15.39 -7.70
CA ASP A 137 15.79 -15.89 -7.05
C ASP A 137 15.90 -15.36 -5.61
N ALA A 138 15.64 -16.26 -4.66
CA ALA A 138 15.75 -16.00 -3.22
C ALA A 138 17.08 -15.39 -2.79
N SER A 139 18.18 -15.85 -3.39
CA SER A 139 19.51 -15.38 -3.02
C SER A 139 19.77 -13.94 -3.49
N VAL A 140 19.17 -13.53 -4.60
CA VAL A 140 19.35 -12.19 -5.17
C VAL A 140 18.62 -11.15 -4.35
N TRP A 141 17.33 -11.35 -4.07
CA TRP A 141 16.57 -10.37 -3.29
C TRP A 141 16.96 -10.38 -1.81
N SER A 142 17.43 -11.52 -1.25
CA SER A 142 17.99 -11.52 0.12
C SER A 142 19.30 -10.73 0.18
N ALA A 143 20.19 -10.88 -0.80
CA ALA A 143 21.42 -10.10 -0.88
C ALA A 143 21.14 -8.59 -1.09
N ALA A 144 20.12 -8.23 -1.86
CA ALA A 144 19.69 -6.85 -2.03
C ALA A 144 19.23 -6.23 -0.70
N LEU A 145 18.42 -6.96 0.08
CA LEU A 145 18.03 -6.56 1.43
C LEU A 145 19.25 -6.42 2.35
N ASP A 146 20.19 -7.39 2.30
CA ASP A 146 21.43 -7.37 3.09
C ASP A 146 22.36 -6.20 2.75
N GLY A 147 22.33 -5.76 1.50
CA GLY A 147 23.07 -4.60 1.00
C GLY A 147 22.51 -3.25 1.44
N LEU A 148 21.29 -3.18 1.98
CA LEU A 148 20.71 -1.91 2.43
C LEU A 148 21.54 -1.31 3.57
N ARG A 149 21.70 0.02 3.51
CA ARG A 149 22.39 0.82 4.52
C ARG A 149 21.50 2.01 4.82
N VAL A 150 21.41 2.36 6.10
CA VAL A 150 20.85 3.63 6.50
C VAL A 150 21.64 4.76 5.86
N ARG A 151 20.91 5.72 5.35
CA ARG A 151 21.40 6.98 4.84
C ARG A 151 21.07 8.03 5.88
N LEU A 152 22.06 8.86 6.20
CA LEU A 152 21.79 10.11 6.88
C LEU A 152 21.05 10.97 5.85
N GLY A 153 19.77 11.22 6.11
CA GLY A 153 18.85 11.80 5.15
C GLY A 153 17.58 12.23 5.86
N GLY A 154 16.89 13.20 5.26
CA GLY A 154 15.79 13.94 5.85
C GLY A 154 16.22 15.27 6.49
N GLY A 155 15.35 16.28 6.38
CA GLY A 155 15.48 17.63 6.92
C GLY A 155 14.31 18.02 7.82
N ASP A 156 13.20 17.31 7.72
CA ASP A 156 12.07 17.32 8.64
C ASP A 156 11.58 15.89 8.95
N ALA A 157 10.37 15.79 9.52
CA ALA A 157 9.85 14.53 10.06
C ALA A 157 9.08 13.67 9.06
N PRO A 158 8.28 14.22 8.12
CA PRO A 158 7.67 13.43 7.05
C PRO A 158 8.68 13.06 5.95
N GLU A 159 8.38 12.04 5.15
CA GLU A 159 9.28 11.54 4.10
C GLU A 159 8.56 11.34 2.74
N ALA A 160 9.26 10.85 1.71
CA ALA A 160 8.76 10.72 0.35
C ALA A 160 8.07 9.38 0.01
N GLN A 161 7.41 8.71 0.97
CA GLN A 161 6.81 7.38 0.75
C GLN A 161 5.83 7.37 -0.42
N LEU A 162 5.03 8.41 -0.59
CA LEU A 162 4.10 8.53 -1.73
C LEU A 162 4.82 8.56 -3.08
N ALA A 163 5.93 9.29 -3.16
CA ALA A 163 6.75 9.31 -4.37
C ALA A 163 7.34 7.93 -4.66
N ALA A 164 7.87 7.27 -3.62
CA ALA A 164 8.46 5.95 -3.78
C ALA A 164 7.45 4.90 -4.24
N VAL A 165 6.24 4.89 -3.68
CA VAL A 165 5.16 3.99 -4.10
C VAL A 165 4.72 4.31 -5.53
N TYR A 166 4.53 5.58 -5.87
CA TYR A 166 4.14 5.99 -7.23
C TYR A 166 5.18 5.53 -8.27
N GLN A 167 6.46 5.69 -7.97
CA GLN A 167 7.55 5.29 -8.86
C GLN A 167 7.71 3.77 -8.93
N ALA A 168 7.53 3.05 -7.82
CA ALA A 168 7.50 1.59 -7.80
C ALA A 168 6.37 1.03 -8.70
N ILE A 169 5.20 1.68 -8.71
CA ILE A 169 4.05 1.25 -9.52
C ILE A 169 4.24 1.64 -10.99
N THR A 170 4.56 2.90 -11.25
CA THR A 170 4.47 3.47 -12.62
C THR A 170 5.80 3.43 -13.37
N GLY A 171 6.93 3.54 -12.67
CA GLY A 171 8.25 3.69 -13.27
C GLY A 171 8.41 4.91 -14.19
N THR A 172 7.49 5.88 -14.12
CA THR A 172 7.43 7.01 -15.06
C THR A 172 8.59 7.99 -14.90
N GLY A 173 9.26 7.99 -13.74
CA GLY A 173 10.27 8.95 -13.38
C GLY A 173 9.66 10.29 -12.96
N GLN A 174 10.53 11.19 -12.50
CA GLN A 174 10.19 12.56 -12.14
C GLN A 174 11.46 13.41 -12.18
N ALA A 175 11.71 14.08 -13.30
CA ALA A 175 12.88 14.94 -13.43
C ALA A 175 12.81 16.14 -12.46
N PRO A 176 13.94 16.56 -11.84
CA PRO A 176 15.28 15.95 -11.95
C PRO A 176 15.56 14.82 -10.93
N TYR A 177 14.59 14.46 -10.09
CA TYR A 177 14.81 13.68 -8.87
C TYR A 177 14.83 12.15 -9.08
N VAL A 178 14.00 11.64 -9.99
CA VAL A 178 13.87 10.20 -10.27
C VAL A 178 13.98 9.97 -11.76
N ALA A 179 14.88 9.07 -12.17
CA ALA A 179 14.98 8.66 -13.56
C ALA A 179 13.80 7.75 -13.97
N PRO A 180 13.31 7.82 -15.22
CA PRO A 180 12.30 6.90 -15.71
C PRO A 180 12.83 5.46 -15.81
N GLY A 181 11.93 4.49 -15.90
CA GLY A 181 12.25 3.08 -16.08
C GLY A 181 12.58 2.32 -14.80
N GLN A 182 12.35 2.91 -13.63
CA GLN A 182 12.65 2.28 -12.34
C GLN A 182 11.44 1.60 -11.67
N GLY A 183 10.35 1.35 -12.41
CA GLY A 183 9.17 0.67 -11.86
C GLY A 183 9.39 -0.82 -11.58
N ALA A 184 8.52 -1.42 -10.79
CA ALA A 184 8.64 -2.81 -10.36
C ALA A 184 8.46 -3.84 -11.49
N ALA A 185 7.93 -3.45 -12.66
CA ALA A 185 7.67 -4.35 -13.80
C ALA A 185 6.84 -5.58 -13.37
N PHE A 186 5.73 -5.30 -12.67
CA PHE A 186 4.76 -6.30 -12.27
C PHE A 186 4.27 -7.11 -13.47
N ALA A 187 4.12 -8.43 -13.30
CA ALA A 187 3.52 -9.30 -14.31
C ALA A 187 2.01 -9.06 -14.37
N ASP A 188 1.44 -9.12 -15.57
CA ASP A 188 0.02 -8.81 -15.78
C ASP A 188 -0.92 -9.81 -15.09
N ASP A 189 -0.49 -11.05 -14.94
CA ASP A 189 -1.22 -12.18 -14.33
C ASP A 189 -0.84 -12.44 -12.86
N ALA A 190 0.08 -11.66 -12.28
CA ALA A 190 0.44 -11.78 -10.88
C ALA A 190 -0.53 -11.00 -9.98
N THR A 191 -0.71 -11.51 -8.76
CA THR A 191 -1.14 -10.66 -7.64
C THR A 191 -0.01 -9.67 -7.34
N LYS A 192 -0.31 -8.37 -7.27
CA LYS A 192 0.71 -7.32 -7.15
C LYS A 192 0.60 -6.62 -5.81
N VAL A 193 1.70 -6.59 -5.07
CA VAL A 193 1.75 -5.96 -3.75
C VAL A 193 2.97 -5.04 -3.66
N VAL A 194 2.75 -3.82 -3.18
CA VAL A 194 3.82 -2.94 -2.70
C VAL A 194 3.79 -2.95 -1.18
N VAL A 195 4.90 -3.35 -0.56
CA VAL A 195 5.07 -3.30 0.89
C VAL A 195 5.96 -2.11 1.23
N VAL A 196 5.45 -1.17 1.99
CA VAL A 196 6.16 0.04 2.43
C VAL A 196 6.55 -0.15 3.89
N SER A 197 7.82 0.07 4.21
CA SER A 197 8.29 0.09 5.60
C SER A 197 8.85 1.46 5.92
N ALA A 198 8.23 2.14 6.88
CA ALA A 198 8.59 3.49 7.32
C ALA A 198 8.18 3.67 8.79
N ASP A 199 8.80 4.62 9.49
CA ASP A 199 8.46 5.00 10.87
C ASP A 199 8.00 6.46 11.00
N SER A 200 8.05 7.21 9.90
CA SER A 200 7.68 8.61 9.77
C SER A 200 6.30 8.81 9.10
N PRO A 201 5.67 10.00 9.27
CA PRO A 201 4.57 10.43 8.42
C PRO A 201 4.97 10.55 6.94
N VAL A 202 3.99 10.70 6.06
CA VAL A 202 4.22 11.01 4.64
C VAL A 202 4.11 12.49 4.33
N HIS A 203 4.93 12.98 3.41
CA HIS A 203 4.65 14.24 2.72
C HIS A 203 3.55 14.08 1.66
N GLU A 204 2.78 15.15 1.45
CA GLU A 204 1.80 15.28 0.37
C GLU A 204 2.31 16.20 -0.74
N GLY A 205 2.09 15.78 -1.99
CA GLY A 205 2.37 16.61 -3.15
C GLY A 205 1.67 17.97 -3.07
N GLY A 206 2.43 19.05 -3.29
CA GLY A 206 1.89 20.40 -3.21
C GLY A 206 1.88 21.04 -1.82
N GLU A 207 2.35 20.34 -0.77
CA GLU A 207 2.58 20.94 0.54
C GLU A 207 3.49 22.18 0.41
N VAL A 208 3.15 23.26 1.12
CA VAL A 208 3.87 24.53 1.03
C VAL A 208 4.56 24.84 2.35
N TYR A 209 5.88 24.99 2.29
CA TYR A 209 6.69 25.42 3.42
C TYR A 209 7.25 26.83 3.19
N CYS A 210 6.96 27.76 4.10
CA CYS A 210 7.46 29.13 4.03
C CYS A 210 8.53 29.45 5.11
N GLY A 211 8.64 28.61 6.15
CA GLY A 211 9.46 28.90 7.32
C GLY A 211 9.12 30.27 7.91
N SER A 212 10.15 31.09 8.17
CA SER A 212 10.02 32.51 8.53
C SER A 212 10.19 33.47 7.34
N SER A 213 10.32 32.95 6.11
CA SER A 213 10.63 33.72 4.91
C SER A 213 9.39 34.07 4.09
N THR A 214 9.52 35.05 3.19
CA THR A 214 8.46 35.39 2.20
C THR A 214 8.51 34.52 0.95
N SER A 215 9.42 33.55 0.86
CA SER A 215 9.60 32.66 -0.29
C SER A 215 9.32 31.22 0.13
N CYS A 216 8.19 30.69 -0.34
CA CYS A 216 7.78 29.34 0.01
C CYS A 216 8.30 28.31 -1.00
N VAL A 217 8.60 27.13 -0.51
CA VAL A 217 8.97 25.96 -1.30
C VAL A 217 7.79 25.00 -1.30
N THR A 218 7.50 24.40 -2.47
CA THR A 218 6.42 23.43 -2.62
C THR A 218 7.00 22.03 -2.71
N TYR A 219 6.44 21.10 -1.94
CA TYR A 219 6.84 19.70 -1.96
C TYR A 219 6.54 19.09 -3.34
N PRO A 220 7.54 18.52 -4.02
CA PRO A 220 7.43 18.15 -5.43
C PRO A 220 6.74 16.79 -5.67
N GLY A 221 6.48 16.00 -4.61
CA GLY A 221 5.93 14.65 -4.73
C GLY A 221 4.50 14.55 -5.25
N PRO A 222 3.99 13.32 -5.43
CA PRO A 222 2.59 13.09 -5.75
C PRO A 222 1.70 13.26 -4.51
N THR A 223 0.42 13.47 -4.74
CA THR A 223 -0.63 13.40 -3.71
C THR A 223 -1.06 11.96 -3.45
N SER A 224 -1.61 11.67 -2.27
CA SER A 224 -2.18 10.34 -1.97
C SER A 224 -3.23 9.90 -2.98
N LEU A 225 -3.99 10.84 -3.55
CA LEU A 225 -4.97 10.54 -4.60
C LEU A 225 -4.31 10.05 -5.90
N GLN A 226 -3.21 10.66 -6.31
CA GLN A 226 -2.47 10.23 -7.50
C GLN A 226 -1.84 8.85 -7.29
N VAL A 227 -1.34 8.56 -6.08
CA VAL A 227 -0.81 7.24 -5.74
C VAL A 227 -1.92 6.19 -5.72
N GLN A 228 -3.07 6.52 -5.13
CA GLN A 228 -4.23 5.64 -5.11
C GLN A 228 -4.69 5.32 -6.54
N GLN A 229 -4.82 6.32 -7.40
CA GLN A 229 -5.21 6.12 -8.80
C GLN A 229 -4.22 5.22 -9.54
N ALA A 230 -2.92 5.46 -9.40
CA ALA A 230 -1.91 4.60 -10.01
C ALA A 230 -1.99 3.14 -9.53
N ALA A 231 -2.27 2.94 -8.24
CA ALA A 231 -2.44 1.61 -7.66
C ALA A 231 -3.71 0.91 -8.17
N ASP A 232 -4.83 1.64 -8.22
CA ASP A 232 -6.11 1.14 -8.75
C ASP A 232 -5.96 0.77 -10.24
N ASP A 233 -5.33 1.63 -11.04
CA ASP A 233 -5.10 1.41 -12.48
C ASP A 233 -4.17 0.20 -12.75
N ALA A 234 -3.17 -0.01 -11.88
CA ALA A 234 -2.21 -1.11 -12.02
C ALA A 234 -2.69 -2.44 -11.38
N GLY A 235 -3.77 -2.40 -10.59
CA GLY A 235 -4.25 -3.54 -9.80
C GLY A 235 -3.29 -3.92 -8.66
N VAL A 236 -2.69 -2.93 -8.00
CA VAL A 236 -1.67 -3.10 -6.95
C VAL A 236 -2.27 -2.82 -5.57
N ALA A 237 -2.06 -3.74 -4.62
CA ALA A 237 -2.39 -3.52 -3.21
C ALA A 237 -1.18 -2.92 -2.46
N ILE A 238 -1.43 -1.96 -1.57
CA ILE A 238 -0.37 -1.32 -0.76
C ILE A 238 -0.46 -1.78 0.70
N VAL A 239 0.66 -2.26 1.25
CA VAL A 239 0.76 -2.75 2.63
C VAL A 239 1.78 -1.90 3.37
N GLY A 240 1.38 -1.28 4.49
CA GLY A 240 2.29 -0.53 5.36
C GLY A 240 2.76 -1.36 6.55
N LEU A 241 4.07 -1.41 6.75
CA LEU A 241 4.75 -1.86 7.96
C LEU A 241 5.22 -0.61 8.70
N VAL A 242 4.37 -0.09 9.57
CA VAL A 242 4.57 1.21 10.24
C VAL A 242 4.40 1.08 11.73
N ASP A 243 5.12 1.90 12.49
CA ASP A 243 4.93 2.00 13.92
C ASP A 243 3.55 2.59 14.25
N ALA A 244 2.90 1.99 15.24
CA ALA A 244 1.52 2.32 15.58
C ALA A 244 1.45 3.76 16.14
N GLY A 245 0.90 4.68 15.33
CA GLY A 245 0.62 6.06 15.74
C GLY A 245 1.26 7.16 14.88
N SER A 246 2.15 6.83 13.93
CA SER A 246 2.92 7.83 13.18
C SER A 246 2.41 8.14 11.77
N ASP A 247 1.54 7.33 11.15
CA ASP A 247 1.24 7.54 9.71
C ASP A 247 -0.23 7.31 9.29
N LEU A 248 -1.05 8.36 9.44
CA LEU A 248 -2.43 8.36 8.94
C LEU A 248 -2.51 8.34 7.40
N GLY A 249 -1.49 8.84 6.69
CA GLY A 249 -1.47 8.94 5.23
C GLY A 249 -1.31 7.57 4.58
N LEU A 250 -0.28 6.82 4.97
CA LEU A 250 -0.07 5.46 4.46
C LEU A 250 -1.18 4.51 4.89
N ALA A 251 -1.75 4.70 6.09
CA ALA A 251 -2.90 3.93 6.55
C ALA A 251 -4.11 4.10 5.64
N GLN A 252 -4.47 5.35 5.30
CA GLN A 252 -5.58 5.62 4.38
C GLN A 252 -5.34 5.01 3.00
N LEU A 253 -4.11 5.14 2.47
CA LEU A 253 -3.74 4.58 1.18
C LEU A 253 -3.80 3.04 1.15
N ALA A 254 -3.30 2.39 2.21
CA ALA A 254 -3.37 0.94 2.36
C ALA A 254 -4.83 0.45 2.37
N PHE A 255 -5.72 1.11 3.12
CA PHE A 255 -7.14 0.74 3.13
C PHE A 255 -7.83 1.01 1.78
N ALA A 256 -7.50 2.10 1.10
CA ALA A 256 -8.10 2.48 -0.18
C ALA A 256 -7.80 1.46 -1.28
N THR A 257 -6.58 0.92 -1.31
CA THR A 257 -6.11 -0.07 -2.28
C THR A 257 -6.41 -1.53 -1.89
N GLY A 258 -7.16 -1.74 -0.81
CA GLY A 258 -7.46 -3.09 -0.30
C GLY A 258 -6.28 -3.81 0.36
N GLY A 259 -5.23 -3.09 0.72
CA GLY A 259 -4.14 -3.61 1.54
C GLY A 259 -4.39 -3.45 3.04
N ALA A 260 -3.31 -3.32 3.81
CA ALA A 260 -3.37 -3.36 5.27
C ALA A 260 -2.21 -2.59 5.94
N ILE A 261 -2.42 -2.20 7.20
CA ILE A 261 -1.37 -1.72 8.11
C ILE A 261 -1.04 -2.77 9.16
N ARG A 262 0.25 -2.91 9.45
CA ARG A 262 0.77 -3.75 10.54
C ARG A 262 1.77 -2.95 11.37
N GLY A 263 1.59 -3.01 12.69
CA GLY A 263 2.57 -2.56 13.66
C GLY A 263 3.83 -3.45 13.66
N PRO A 264 4.92 -3.00 14.29
CA PRO A 264 6.18 -3.75 14.38
C PRO A 264 6.03 -5.08 15.14
N SER A 265 4.99 -5.23 15.96
CA SER A 265 4.61 -6.47 16.62
C SER A 265 3.63 -7.28 15.75
N LEU A 266 4.14 -8.30 15.05
CA LEU A 266 3.31 -9.32 14.38
C LEU A 266 2.63 -10.29 15.37
N SER A 267 2.83 -10.11 16.68
CA SER A 267 2.17 -10.89 17.73
C SER A 267 0.94 -10.16 18.28
N GLY A 268 -0.19 -10.25 17.57
CA GLY A 268 -1.49 -9.80 18.09
C GLY A 268 -2.51 -9.46 17.00
N PRO A 269 -3.82 -9.57 17.28
CA PRO A 269 -4.84 -9.06 16.36
C PRO A 269 -4.64 -7.55 16.19
N ALA A 270 -4.57 -7.10 14.94
CA ALA A 270 -4.44 -5.69 14.60
C ALA A 270 -5.47 -4.85 15.35
N ALA A 271 -5.03 -3.97 16.25
CA ALA A 271 -5.88 -2.91 16.75
C ALA A 271 -6.14 -1.98 15.56
N ASP A 272 -7.42 -1.86 15.17
CA ASP A 272 -7.86 -0.93 14.14
C ASP A 272 -7.59 0.52 14.62
N PRO A 273 -6.58 1.23 14.08
CA PRO A 273 -6.26 2.58 14.55
C PRO A 273 -7.38 3.59 14.23
N LEU A 274 -8.27 3.27 13.29
CA LEU A 274 -9.45 4.06 12.96
C LEU A 274 -10.49 4.02 14.09
N GLN A 275 -10.60 2.92 14.85
CA GLN A 275 -11.49 2.86 16.02
C GLN A 275 -10.95 3.63 17.23
N ALA A 276 -9.63 3.84 17.32
CA ALA A 276 -9.05 4.63 18.40
C ALA A 276 -9.31 6.13 18.18
N ASN A 277 -9.16 6.63 16.95
CA ASN A 277 -9.36 8.06 16.64
C ASN A 277 -10.85 8.44 16.53
N LEU A 278 -11.73 7.55 16.07
CA LEU A 278 -13.18 7.80 16.07
C LEU A 278 -13.80 7.86 17.48
N ARG A 279 -13.10 7.38 18.51
CA ARG A 279 -13.53 7.51 19.91
C ARG A 279 -13.10 8.83 20.55
N ALA A 280 -12.08 9.50 20.00
CA ALA A 280 -11.61 10.79 20.51
C ALA A 280 -12.49 11.97 20.04
N ASP A 281 -13.08 11.87 18.86
CA ASP A 281 -13.91 12.94 18.25
C ASP A 281 -15.42 12.82 18.53
N ALA A 282 -15.85 11.87 19.37
CA ALA A 282 -17.22 11.80 19.86
C ALA A 282 -17.46 12.87 20.93
N VAL A 283 -17.48 14.14 20.51
CA VAL A 283 -18.02 15.26 21.30
C VAL A 283 -19.49 14.96 21.54
N SER A 284 -19.82 14.75 22.82
CA SER A 284 -21.17 14.60 23.35
C SER A 284 -22.07 15.75 22.90
N ILE A 285 -22.98 15.46 21.96
CA ILE A 285 -24.18 16.28 21.76
C ILE A 285 -25.27 15.64 22.61
N ALA A 286 -25.35 16.06 23.88
CA ALA A 286 -26.51 15.79 24.71
C ALA A 286 -27.71 16.61 24.18
N PRO A 287 -28.90 16.01 24.02
CA PRO A 287 -30.11 16.77 23.71
C PRO A 287 -30.49 17.63 24.92
N ARG A 288 -30.63 18.95 24.72
CA ARG A 288 -31.35 19.80 25.68
C ARG A 288 -32.83 19.47 25.57
N VAL A 289 -33.42 19.08 26.70
CA VAL A 289 -34.87 19.06 26.95
C VAL A 289 -35.34 20.49 27.21
#